data_AF-A0A957FHY5-F1
#
_entry.id   AF-A0A957FHY5-F1
#
_cell.length_a   1.000
_cell.length_b   1.000
_cell.length_c   1.000
_cell.angle_alpha   90.00
_cell.angle_beta   90.00
_cell.angle_gamma   90.00
#
_symmetry.space_group_name_H-M   'P 1'
#
loop_
_entity.id
_entity.type
_entity.pdbx_description
1 polymer ?
#
loop_
_entity_poly.entity_id
_entity_poly.type
_entity_poly.pdbx_seq_one_letter_code
_entity_poly.pdbx_strand_id
1 'polypeptide(L)'
;MAKSYKEYRQLVEEQGQQLLDALAFAATGQLEEIEINIPEGVDVMTDLAIGISYLLDDMHGLLSEREEREHELERRVAERTQELEQALAEVQAIQRRYIQREWTAYTADAATSEELTIPAPFLPTVETAVANLQTTVQSNGKTNLVVPINYADELIGVLGFSADELRNWDEDEIAAVEAIAEQVGLALENQRLFDQTQTALAETEYQAQRLAQLNEMGTAFNAANSTDEVFQIAGTFTLKILDGARASVTLLDEGSETFEVLALSGEKGAIPTGMHLPVAKTAVGKAITENRLIRQPEDAALEDYLDSSKLAEQGIRSILCTPLVATGTVLGTLNIASTKENAFQASDVNLMRQVTTLLASTLESRNLFQQIQNRVAQLTKLTNIETALSQAQTPDEILAAVAITVAATASVIL
;
A
#
# COMPACT_ATOMS: atom_id res chain seq x y z
N MET A 1 -61.76 76.84 28.15
CA MET A 1 -61.11 78.11 28.54
C MET A 1 -59.83 78.24 27.75
N ALA A 2 -59.73 79.25 26.88
CA ALA A 2 -58.63 79.42 25.96
C ALA A 2 -57.39 79.94 26.71
N LYS A 3 -56.30 79.17 26.73
CA LYS A 3 -54.97 79.72 27.06
C LYS A 3 -54.75 80.96 26.18
N SER A 4 -54.12 82.01 26.73
CA SER A 4 -53.74 83.17 25.92
C SER A 4 -52.86 82.69 24.77
N TYR A 5 -53.10 83.15 23.53
CA TYR A 5 -52.31 82.77 22.35
C TYR A 5 -50.78 82.91 22.61
N LYS A 6 -50.39 83.88 23.45
CA LYS A 6 -49.01 84.10 23.86
C LYS A 6 -48.45 82.97 24.75
N GLU A 7 -49.25 82.44 25.68
CA GLU A 7 -48.86 81.33 26.55
C GLU A 7 -48.79 80.01 25.78
N TYR A 8 -49.71 79.78 24.84
CA TYR A 8 -49.68 78.60 23.98
C TYR A 8 -48.46 78.60 23.05
N ARG A 9 -48.12 79.74 22.45
CA ARG A 9 -46.93 79.89 21.61
C ARG A 9 -45.63 79.65 22.38
N GLN A 10 -45.52 80.22 23.58
CA GLN A 10 -44.33 80.03 24.41
C GLN A 10 -44.17 78.55 24.83
N LEU A 11 -45.28 77.88 25.16
CA LEU A 11 -45.28 76.45 25.47
C LEU A 11 -44.81 75.61 24.27
N VAL A 12 -45.24 75.92 23.05
CA VAL A 12 -44.79 75.22 21.83
C VAL A 12 -43.30 75.46 21.55
N GLU A 13 -42.80 76.68 21.74
CA GLU A 13 -41.37 77.01 21.54
C GLU A 13 -40.49 76.28 22.58
N GLU A 14 -40.88 76.26 23.86
CA GLU A 14 -40.13 75.55 24.91
C GLU A 14 -40.15 74.03 24.70
N GLN A 15 -41.31 73.45 24.40
CA GLN A 15 -41.44 72.00 24.12
C GLN A 15 -40.70 71.59 22.83
N GLY A 16 -40.72 72.45 21.81
CA GLY A 16 -40.02 72.19 20.54
C GLY A 16 -38.50 72.22 20.69
N GLN A 17 -37.99 73.16 21.49
CA GLN A 17 -36.56 73.24 21.78
C GLN A 17 -36.09 71.99 22.55
N GLN A 18 -36.86 71.54 23.55
CA GLN A 18 -36.53 70.33 24.32
C GLN A 18 -36.46 69.07 23.44
N LEU A 19 -37.40 68.90 22.51
CA LEU A 19 -37.38 67.76 21.58
C LEU A 19 -36.23 67.83 20.57
N LEU A 20 -35.87 69.03 20.10
CA LEU A 20 -34.72 69.23 19.21
C LEU A 20 -33.38 68.96 19.91
N ASP A 21 -33.25 69.38 21.16
CA ASP A 21 -32.03 69.14 21.96
C ASP A 21 -31.87 67.63 22.23
N ALA A 22 -32.97 66.92 22.53
CA ALA A 22 -32.96 65.45 22.68
C ALA A 22 -32.55 64.74 21.37
N LEU A 23 -33.08 65.17 20.21
CA LEU A 23 -32.69 64.62 18.91
C LEU A 23 -31.24 64.93 18.54
N ALA A 24 -30.74 66.12 18.87
CA ALA A 24 -29.35 66.50 18.62
C ALA A 24 -28.37 65.66 19.47
N PHE A 25 -28.73 65.37 20.72
CA PHE A 25 -27.94 64.50 21.60
C PHE A 25 -27.97 63.04 21.14
N ALA A 26 -29.13 62.55 20.70
CA ALA A 26 -29.26 61.23 20.07
C ALA A 26 -28.39 61.08 18.82
N ALA A 27 -28.31 62.12 17.99
CA ALA A 27 -27.46 62.14 16.80
C ALA A 27 -25.96 62.09 17.11
N THR A 28 -25.54 62.43 18.34
CA THR A 28 -24.15 62.28 18.79
C THR A 28 -23.81 60.87 19.28
N GLY A 29 -24.76 59.94 19.29
CA GLY A 29 -24.55 58.53 19.63
C GLY A 29 -24.62 58.22 21.13
N GLN A 30 -24.98 59.19 21.97
CA GLN A 30 -25.17 59.02 23.40
C GLN A 30 -26.66 58.85 23.68
N LEU A 31 -27.18 57.65 23.46
CA LEU A 31 -28.62 57.39 23.55
C LEU A 31 -29.05 57.03 24.99
N GLU A 32 -28.15 56.45 25.80
CA GLU A 32 -28.45 55.89 27.15
C GLU A 32 -28.93 56.92 28.19
N GLU A 33 -28.71 58.22 27.96
CA GLU A 33 -29.03 59.29 28.92
C GLU A 33 -30.25 60.15 28.51
N ILE A 34 -30.97 59.79 27.43
CA ILE A 34 -32.05 60.62 26.89
C ILE A 34 -33.41 60.18 27.44
N GLU A 35 -33.88 60.84 28.50
CA GLU A 35 -35.30 60.76 28.92
C GLU A 35 -36.14 61.84 28.22
N ILE A 36 -36.96 61.45 27.25
CA ILE A 36 -37.92 62.36 26.62
C ILE A 36 -39.13 62.51 27.53
N ASN A 37 -39.28 63.69 28.15
CA ASN A 37 -40.48 64.03 28.91
C ASN A 37 -41.64 64.35 27.96
N ILE A 38 -42.73 63.58 28.03
CA ILE A 38 -43.90 63.75 27.15
C ILE A 38 -44.66 65.02 27.55
N PRO A 39 -44.70 66.07 26.71
CA PRO A 39 -45.27 67.34 27.12
C PRO A 39 -46.81 67.34 27.07
N GLU A 40 -47.50 67.77 28.14
CA GLU A 40 -48.98 67.84 28.14
C GLU A 40 -49.53 69.17 27.59
N GLY A 41 -50.66 69.11 26.87
CA GLY A 41 -51.47 70.27 26.49
C GLY A 41 -51.25 70.82 25.08
N VAL A 42 -50.39 70.19 24.29
CA VAL A 42 -50.25 70.39 22.83
C VAL A 42 -50.19 69.00 22.17
N ASP A 43 -51.31 68.52 21.62
CA ASP A 43 -51.44 67.15 21.11
C ASP A 43 -50.35 66.80 20.08
N VAL A 44 -50.06 67.72 19.15
CA VAL A 44 -49.04 67.50 18.10
C VAL A 44 -47.63 67.32 18.67
N MET A 45 -47.26 68.02 19.74
CA MET A 45 -45.95 67.88 20.38
C MET A 45 -45.87 66.62 21.25
N THR A 46 -47.02 66.22 21.82
CA THR A 46 -47.17 64.97 22.56
C THR A 46 -46.95 63.76 21.63
N ASP A 47 -47.64 63.75 20.49
CA ASP A 47 -47.52 62.69 19.48
C ASP A 47 -46.11 62.61 18.88
N LEU A 48 -45.47 63.76 18.67
CA LEU A 48 -44.09 63.84 18.18
C LEU A 48 -43.10 63.30 19.22
N ALA A 49 -43.25 63.66 20.50
CA ALA A 49 -42.42 63.15 21.59
C ALA A 49 -42.52 61.63 21.73
N ILE A 50 -43.74 61.08 21.63
CA ILE A 50 -44.00 59.63 21.65
C ILE A 50 -43.32 58.95 20.45
N GLY A 51 -43.47 59.50 19.24
CA GLY A 51 -42.85 58.96 18.03
C GLY A 51 -41.31 58.96 18.08
N ILE A 52 -40.71 60.02 18.62
CA ILE A 52 -39.25 60.09 18.82
C ILE A 52 -38.80 59.08 19.88
N SER A 53 -39.54 58.92 20.99
CA SER A 53 -39.21 57.94 22.03
C SER A 53 -39.17 56.51 21.48
N TYR A 54 -40.18 56.10 20.70
CA TYR A 54 -40.18 54.78 20.05
C TYR A 54 -39.01 54.59 19.09
N LEU A 55 -38.63 55.64 18.36
CA LEU A 55 -37.49 55.59 17.43
C LEU A 55 -36.16 55.46 18.19
N LEU A 56 -36.00 56.14 19.33
CA LEU A 56 -34.81 56.01 20.18
C LEU A 56 -34.73 54.63 20.85
N ASP A 57 -35.86 54.05 21.28
CA ASP A 57 -35.91 52.69 21.82
C ASP A 57 -35.52 51.65 20.76
N ASP A 58 -36.04 51.79 19.52
CA ASP A 58 -35.69 50.91 18.39
C ASP A 58 -34.20 51.05 18.01
N MET A 59 -33.66 52.28 18.02
CA MET A 59 -32.24 52.54 17.79
C MET A 59 -31.35 51.93 18.89
N HIS A 60 -31.75 52.00 20.17
CA HIS A 60 -31.04 51.29 21.25
C HIS A 60 -31.04 49.79 21.04
N GLY A 61 -32.20 49.20 20.69
CA GLY A 61 -32.30 47.77 20.38
C GLY A 61 -31.34 47.36 19.26
N LEU A 62 -31.33 48.13 18.16
CA LEU A 62 -30.45 47.87 17.02
C LEU A 62 -28.95 48.02 17.33
N LEU A 63 -28.58 48.95 18.21
CA LEU A 63 -27.18 49.13 18.64
C LEU A 63 -26.75 48.02 19.58
N SER A 64 -27.58 47.64 20.56
CA SER A 64 -27.32 46.50 21.44
C SER A 64 -27.18 45.21 20.63
N GLU A 65 -28.08 44.94 19.69
CA GLU A 65 -27.96 43.78 18.79
C GLU A 65 -26.72 43.82 17.90
N ARG A 66 -26.25 45.02 17.54
CA ARG A 66 -25.02 45.19 16.76
C ARG A 66 -23.79 44.90 17.61
N GLU A 67 -23.71 45.42 18.83
CA GLU A 67 -22.62 45.18 19.77
C GLU A 67 -22.54 43.70 20.17
N GLU A 68 -23.67 43.06 20.42
CA GLU A 68 -23.73 41.61 20.67
C GLU A 68 -23.22 40.80 19.46
N ARG A 69 -23.64 41.17 18.24
CA ARG A 69 -23.13 40.54 17.01
C ARG A 69 -21.64 40.76 16.79
N GLU A 70 -21.13 41.94 17.13
CA GLU A 70 -19.70 42.27 17.02
C GLU A 70 -18.88 41.41 17.98
N HIS A 71 -19.28 41.32 19.26
CA HIS A 71 -18.63 40.45 20.23
C HIS A 71 -18.74 38.96 19.89
N GLU A 72 -19.89 38.49 19.37
CA GLU A 72 -20.02 37.11 18.90
C GLU A 72 -19.07 36.82 17.72
N LEU A 73 -18.95 37.77 16.78
CA LEU A 73 -18.04 37.64 15.64
C LEU A 73 -16.58 37.62 16.09
N GLU A 74 -16.17 38.52 16.99
CA GLU A 74 -14.82 38.55 17.56
C GLU A 74 -14.47 37.23 18.24
N ARG A 75 -15.39 36.70 19.06
CA ARG A 75 -15.22 35.40 19.71
C ARG A 75 -15.06 34.28 18.69
N ARG A 76 -15.91 34.25 17.67
CA ARG A 76 -15.85 33.23 16.60
C ARG A 76 -14.56 33.32 15.79
N VAL A 77 -14.04 34.52 15.53
CA VAL A 77 -12.75 34.73 14.87
C VAL A 77 -11.60 34.23 15.76
N ALA A 78 -11.63 34.52 17.06
CA ALA A 78 -10.62 34.04 18.00
C ALA A 78 -10.60 32.51 18.10
N GLU A 79 -11.78 31.89 18.27
CA GLU A 79 -11.93 30.43 18.30
C GLU A 79 -11.43 29.80 16.98
N ARG A 80 -11.81 30.37 15.83
CA ARG A 80 -11.37 29.83 14.52
C ARG A 80 -9.89 30.02 14.25
N THR A 81 -9.30 31.13 14.71
CA THR A 81 -7.85 31.37 14.61
C THR A 81 -7.09 30.34 15.44
N GLN A 82 -7.54 30.11 16.68
CA GLN A 82 -6.94 29.10 17.56
C GLN A 82 -7.05 27.68 16.96
N GLU A 83 -8.20 27.30 16.39
CA GLU A 83 -8.36 26.03 15.69
C GLU A 83 -7.40 25.87 14.51
N LEU A 84 -7.20 26.93 13.72
CA LEU A 84 -6.28 26.92 12.58
C LEU A 84 -4.82 26.82 13.02
N GLU A 85 -4.43 27.54 14.06
CA GLU A 85 -3.08 27.45 14.65
C GLU A 85 -2.80 26.04 15.16
N GLN A 86 -3.77 25.43 15.85
CA GLN A 86 -3.64 24.05 16.32
C GLN A 86 -3.52 23.06 15.15
N ALA A 87 -4.38 23.17 14.13
CA ALA A 87 -4.33 22.31 12.95
C ALA A 87 -3.00 22.44 12.20
N LEU A 88 -2.46 23.66 12.06
CA LEU A 88 -1.15 23.90 11.47
C LEU A 88 -0.03 23.24 12.28
N ALA A 89 -0.05 23.39 13.61
CA ALA A 89 0.93 22.77 14.50
C ALA A 89 0.90 21.23 14.41
N GLU A 90 -0.29 20.64 14.30
CA GLU A 90 -0.46 19.20 14.10
C GLU A 90 0.14 18.73 12.77
N VAL A 91 -0.16 19.43 11.67
CA VAL A 91 0.40 19.11 10.34
C VAL A 91 1.93 19.23 10.34
N GLN A 92 2.48 20.31 10.92
CA GLN A 92 3.93 20.49 11.04
C GLN A 92 4.59 19.41 11.90
N ALA A 93 3.94 18.99 12.99
CA ALA A 93 4.44 17.89 13.82
C ALA A 93 4.47 16.55 13.06
N ILE A 94 3.45 16.28 12.24
CA ILE A 94 3.42 15.09 11.37
C ILE A 94 4.54 15.16 10.33
N GLN A 95 4.72 16.30 9.67
CA GLN A 95 5.75 16.51 8.66
C GLN A 95 7.16 16.29 9.24
N ARG A 96 7.47 16.88 10.41
CA ARG A 96 8.77 16.69 11.07
C ARG A 96 9.05 15.22 11.39
N ARG A 97 8.08 14.52 11.98
CA ARG A 97 8.21 13.08 12.28
C ARG A 97 8.43 12.26 11.02
N TYR A 98 7.78 12.62 9.91
CA TYR A 98 7.97 11.97 8.63
C TYR A 98 9.40 12.17 8.12
N ILE A 99 9.87 13.42 8.03
CA ILE A 99 11.23 13.75 7.55
C ILE A 99 12.28 13.03 8.40
N GLN A 100 12.21 13.13 9.73
CA GLN A 100 13.15 12.45 10.63
C GLN A 100 13.20 10.94 10.38
N ARG A 101 12.03 10.29 10.25
CA ARG A 101 11.94 8.85 10.03
C ARG A 101 12.56 8.45 8.68
N GLU A 102 12.22 9.15 7.62
CA GLU A 102 12.71 8.84 6.27
C GLU A 102 14.22 9.05 6.15
N TRP A 103 14.76 10.13 6.74
CA TRP A 103 16.20 10.38 6.78
C TRP A 103 16.96 9.37 7.64
N THR A 104 16.41 8.98 8.78
CA THR A 104 16.99 7.93 9.62
C THR A 104 17.05 6.59 8.87
N ALA A 105 15.99 6.23 8.14
CA ALA A 105 15.96 5.00 7.36
C ALA A 105 16.95 5.03 6.18
N TYR A 106 17.00 6.14 5.44
CA TYR A 106 17.88 6.29 4.28
C TYR A 106 19.37 6.26 4.66
N THR A 107 19.74 6.95 5.74
CA THR A 107 21.14 6.99 6.21
C THR A 107 21.59 5.66 6.82
N ALA A 108 20.69 4.90 7.45
CA ALA A 108 21.01 3.58 7.98
C ALA A 108 21.42 2.59 6.87
N ASP A 109 20.78 2.65 5.70
CA ASP A 109 21.12 1.80 4.55
C ASP A 109 22.45 2.24 3.89
N ALA A 110 22.70 3.55 3.88
CA ALA A 110 23.93 4.13 3.36
C ALA A 110 25.17 3.96 4.28
N ALA A 111 24.99 3.65 5.57
CA ALA A 111 26.05 3.59 6.59
C ALA A 111 27.01 2.37 6.49
N THR A 112 27.15 1.78 5.31
CA THR A 112 27.98 0.58 5.07
C THR A 112 29.44 0.89 4.74
N SER A 113 29.84 2.16 4.65
CA SER A 113 31.21 2.56 4.31
C SER A 113 31.82 3.42 5.41
N GLU A 114 32.76 2.83 6.17
CA GLU A 114 33.61 3.44 7.22
C GLU A 114 32.90 4.39 8.21
N GLU A 115 32.87 4.01 9.49
CA GLU A 115 32.37 4.84 10.58
C GLU A 115 33.21 6.14 10.68
N LEU A 116 32.82 7.16 9.92
CA LEU A 116 33.43 8.48 9.88
C LEU A 116 33.25 9.12 11.25
N THR A 117 34.26 8.95 12.11
CA THR A 117 34.27 9.52 13.44
C THR A 117 34.44 11.03 13.31
N ILE A 118 33.48 11.80 13.82
CA ILE A 118 33.62 13.26 13.91
C ILE A 118 34.88 13.56 14.75
N PRO A 119 35.85 14.33 14.23
CA PRO A 119 37.05 14.64 15.00
C PRO A 119 36.69 15.31 16.34
N ALA A 120 37.29 14.85 17.44
CA ALA A 120 36.96 15.33 18.78
C ALA A 120 36.98 16.88 18.97
N PRO A 121 37.90 17.64 18.33
CA PRO A 121 37.87 19.12 18.40
C PRO A 121 36.63 19.76 17.77
N PHE A 122 35.89 19.02 16.94
CA PHE A 122 34.72 19.47 16.19
C PHE A 122 33.40 19.19 16.93
N LEU A 123 33.39 18.20 17.83
CA LEU A 123 32.20 17.78 18.58
C LEU A 123 31.50 18.90 19.34
N PRO A 124 32.18 19.77 20.14
CA PRO A 124 31.48 20.79 20.92
C PRO A 124 30.73 21.81 20.04
N THR A 125 31.29 22.13 18.88
CA THR A 125 30.70 23.07 17.92
C THR A 125 29.51 22.44 17.20
N VAL A 126 29.61 21.16 16.84
CA VAL A 126 28.50 20.39 16.28
C VAL A 126 27.36 20.23 17.30
N GLU A 127 27.66 19.83 18.53
CA GLU A 127 26.66 19.69 19.60
C GLU A 127 25.89 20.99 19.83
N THR A 128 26.59 22.13 19.83
CA THR A 128 25.97 23.44 20.02
C THR A 128 25.10 23.83 18.81
N ALA A 129 25.56 23.57 17.58
CA ALA A 129 24.80 23.87 16.37
C ALA A 129 23.53 23.01 16.26
N VAL A 130 23.63 21.72 16.60
CA VAL A 130 22.51 20.78 16.61
C VAL A 130 21.52 21.13 17.73
N ALA A 131 21.99 21.43 18.94
CA ALA A 131 21.13 21.74 20.08
C ALA A 131 20.33 23.04 19.87
N ASN A 132 20.94 24.04 19.22
CA ASN A 132 20.31 25.34 18.99
C ASN A 132 19.65 25.48 17.61
N LEU A 133 19.85 24.52 16.71
CA LEU A 133 19.41 24.58 15.30
C LEU A 133 19.92 25.85 14.59
N GLN A 134 21.13 26.29 14.93
CA GLN A 134 21.71 27.55 14.47
C GLN A 134 23.17 27.40 14.11
N THR A 135 23.60 28.21 13.14
CA THR A 135 25.01 28.32 12.78
C THR A 135 25.84 28.70 14.00
N THR A 136 26.89 27.91 14.26
CA THR A 136 27.76 28.10 15.41
C THR A 136 29.21 28.24 14.98
N VAL A 137 29.86 29.29 15.47
CA VAL A 137 31.30 29.50 15.34
C VAL A 137 31.95 29.36 16.72
N GLN A 138 32.92 28.45 16.85
CA GLN A 138 33.70 28.30 18.09
C GLN A 138 35.19 28.21 17.78
N SER A 139 36.01 28.68 18.72
CA SER A 139 37.46 28.61 18.63
C SER A 139 38.04 27.78 19.78
N ASN A 140 38.43 26.53 19.49
CA ASN A 140 39.03 25.59 20.45
C ASN A 140 40.44 25.20 19.99
N GLY A 141 41.31 26.20 19.75
CA GLY A 141 42.65 26.03 19.17
C GLY A 141 42.68 26.01 17.63
N LYS A 142 41.52 25.76 17.01
CA LYS A 142 41.18 25.99 15.59
C LYS A 142 39.83 26.70 15.53
N THR A 143 39.57 27.51 14.49
CA THR A 143 38.24 28.09 14.28
C THR A 143 37.37 27.08 13.52
N ASN A 144 36.27 26.66 14.14
CA ASN A 144 35.27 25.78 13.52
C ASN A 144 33.99 26.57 13.25
N LEU A 145 33.46 26.43 12.04
CA LEU A 145 32.12 26.88 11.64
C LEU A 145 31.29 25.64 11.38
N VAL A 146 30.13 25.54 12.04
CA VAL A 146 29.15 24.48 11.79
C VAL A 146 27.83 25.11 11.42
N VAL A 147 27.31 24.73 10.26
CA VAL A 147 26.05 25.22 9.70
C VAL A 147 25.05 24.06 9.63
N PRO A 148 23.85 24.19 10.21
CA PRO A 148 22.76 23.24 10.04
C PRO A 148 22.38 23.06 8.56
N ILE A 149 22.21 21.81 8.12
CA ILE A 149 21.56 21.49 6.86
C ILE A 149 20.10 21.17 7.19
N ASN A 150 19.21 22.09 6.84
CA ASN A 150 17.78 21.97 7.12
C ASN A 150 16.99 21.69 5.85
N TYR A 151 15.92 20.91 5.97
CA TYR A 151 14.88 20.79 4.96
C TYR A 151 13.51 20.94 5.61
N ALA A 152 12.71 21.90 5.16
CA ALA A 152 11.39 22.21 5.73
C ALA A 152 11.40 22.36 7.26
N ASP A 153 12.32 23.20 7.77
CA ASP A 153 12.54 23.48 9.20
C ASP A 153 12.97 22.28 10.05
N GLU A 154 13.37 21.17 9.42
CA GLU A 154 13.88 19.98 10.10
C GLU A 154 15.37 19.81 9.80
N LEU A 155 16.16 19.56 10.85
CA LEU A 155 17.59 19.29 10.74
C LEU A 155 17.82 17.91 10.16
N ILE A 156 18.42 17.85 8.98
CA ILE A 156 18.77 16.58 8.32
C ILE A 156 20.27 16.29 8.37
N GLY A 157 21.10 17.28 8.71
CA GLY A 157 22.54 17.11 8.87
C GLY A 157 23.24 18.41 9.27
N VAL A 158 24.58 18.38 9.30
CA VAL A 158 25.41 19.56 9.58
C VAL A 158 26.56 19.64 8.58
N LEU A 159 26.92 20.86 8.21
CA LEU A 159 28.08 21.17 7.37
C LEU A 159 29.16 21.82 8.23
N GLY A 160 30.34 21.21 8.26
CA GLY A 160 31.45 21.63 9.11
C GLY A 160 32.65 22.15 8.33
N PHE A 161 33.17 23.31 8.73
CA PHE A 161 34.44 23.86 8.26
C PHE A 161 35.42 24.03 9.43
N SER A 162 36.67 23.62 9.26
CA SER A 162 37.75 23.84 10.22
C SER A 162 38.88 24.63 9.56
N ALA A 163 39.39 25.66 10.25
CA ALA A 163 40.56 26.41 9.84
C ALA A 163 41.70 26.24 10.86
N ASP A 164 42.91 25.94 10.37
CA ASP A 164 44.11 25.74 11.20
C ASP A 164 44.63 27.02 11.84
N GLU A 165 44.33 28.18 11.25
CA GLU A 165 44.63 29.50 11.81
C GLU A 165 43.36 30.11 12.43
N LEU A 166 43.55 31.05 13.38
CA LEU A 166 42.49 31.89 13.94
C LEU A 166 41.88 32.76 12.83
N ARG A 167 41.02 32.17 12.02
CA ARG A 167 40.18 32.86 11.04
C ARG A 167 38.99 33.48 11.77
N ASN A 168 38.68 34.73 11.45
CA ASN A 168 37.39 35.32 11.77
C ASN A 168 36.48 35.15 10.55
N TRP A 169 35.36 34.46 10.73
CA TRP A 169 34.30 34.40 9.73
C TRP A 169 33.51 35.71 9.81
N ASP A 170 33.33 36.39 8.69
CA ASP A 170 32.46 37.55 8.62
C ASP A 170 31.00 37.16 8.36
N GLU A 171 30.08 38.11 8.50
CA GLU A 171 28.64 37.87 8.32
C GLU A 171 28.29 37.49 6.88
N ASP A 172 29.02 38.01 5.88
CA ASP A 172 28.79 37.72 4.47
C ASP A 172 29.21 36.28 4.13
N GLU A 173 30.33 35.81 4.68
CA GLU A 173 30.81 34.44 4.56
C GLU A 173 29.86 33.46 5.24
N ILE A 174 29.37 33.77 6.44
CA ILE A 174 28.39 32.93 7.15
C ILE A 174 27.10 32.84 6.34
N ALA A 175 26.55 33.97 5.89
CA ALA A 175 25.34 34.01 5.07
C ALA A 175 25.51 33.22 3.76
N ALA A 176 26.68 33.28 3.13
CA ALA A 176 26.97 32.49 1.94
C ALA A 176 26.98 30.97 2.24
N VAL A 177 27.59 30.55 3.35
CA VAL A 177 27.60 29.14 3.75
C VAL A 177 26.20 28.66 4.16
N GLU A 178 25.41 29.49 4.83
CA GLU A 178 24.00 29.19 5.16
C GLU A 178 23.16 28.99 3.90
N ALA A 179 23.29 29.88 2.91
CA ALA A 179 22.62 29.73 1.62
C ALA A 179 23.05 28.45 0.89
N ILE A 180 24.33 28.07 0.98
CA ILE A 180 24.82 26.79 0.44
C ILE A 180 24.22 25.63 1.21
N ALA A 181 24.18 25.68 2.54
CA ALA A 181 23.62 24.61 3.37
C ALA A 181 22.14 24.38 3.09
N GLU A 182 21.37 25.45 2.85
CA GLU A 182 19.97 25.37 2.42
C GLU A 182 19.83 24.68 1.06
N GLN A 183 20.66 25.07 0.08
CA GLN A 183 20.68 24.42 -1.25
C GLN A 183 21.11 22.96 -1.18
N VAL A 184 22.09 22.64 -0.32
CA VAL A 184 22.53 21.27 -0.07
C VAL A 184 21.39 20.46 0.54
N GLY A 185 20.64 21.01 1.49
CA GLY A 185 19.50 20.32 2.09
C GLY A 185 18.44 19.94 1.07
N LEU A 186 18.09 20.88 0.17
CA LEU A 186 17.18 20.61 -0.93
C LEU A 186 17.73 19.57 -1.92
N ALA A 187 19.00 19.66 -2.28
CA ALA A 187 19.63 18.72 -3.21
C ALA A 187 19.71 17.30 -2.64
N LEU A 188 20.04 17.18 -1.35
CA LEU A 188 20.08 15.91 -0.62
C LEU A 188 18.67 15.28 -0.53
N GLU A 189 17.64 16.06 -0.26
CA GLU A 189 16.26 15.55 -0.28
C GLU A 189 15.83 15.09 -1.68
N ASN A 190 16.16 15.85 -2.73
CA ASN A 190 15.89 15.42 -4.10
C ASN A 190 16.60 14.11 -4.45
N GLN A 191 17.86 13.96 -4.03
CA GLN A 191 18.63 12.73 -4.25
C GLN A 191 17.99 11.54 -3.49
N ARG A 192 17.61 11.75 -2.23
CA ARG A 192 16.93 10.74 -1.41
C ARG A 192 15.63 10.27 -2.05
N LEU A 193 14.79 11.21 -2.51
CA LEU A 193 13.54 10.92 -3.20
C LEU A 193 13.77 10.20 -4.53
N PHE A 194 14.82 10.57 -5.27
CA PHE A 194 15.21 9.90 -6.50
C PHE A 194 15.62 8.45 -6.24
N ASP A 195 16.49 8.19 -5.25
CA ASP A 195 16.94 6.84 -4.90
C ASP A 195 15.80 5.95 -4.41
N GLN A 196 14.89 6.50 -3.60
CA GLN A 196 13.66 5.81 -3.20
C GLN A 196 12.80 5.44 -4.41
N THR A 197 12.65 6.36 -5.36
CA THR A 197 11.88 6.13 -6.59
C THR A 197 12.53 5.05 -7.46
N GLN A 198 13.85 5.06 -7.61
CA GLN A 198 14.59 4.04 -8.37
C GLN A 198 14.45 2.66 -7.72
N THR A 199 14.56 2.58 -6.39
CA THR A 199 14.41 1.32 -5.65
C THR A 199 12.99 0.76 -5.79
N ALA A 200 11.98 1.61 -5.62
CA ALA A 200 10.58 1.22 -5.79
C ALA A 200 10.25 0.80 -7.24
N LEU A 201 10.84 1.48 -8.23
CA LEU A 201 10.70 1.12 -9.64
C LEU A 201 11.33 -0.25 -9.91
N ALA A 202 12.55 -0.50 -9.44
CA ALA A 202 13.23 -1.78 -9.62
C ALA A 202 12.44 -2.94 -8.97
N GLU A 203 11.86 -2.73 -7.78
CA GLU A 203 10.99 -3.72 -7.15
C GLU A 203 9.72 -3.97 -7.97
N THR A 204 9.09 -2.91 -8.47
CA THR A 204 7.88 -2.99 -9.29
C THR A 204 8.15 -3.74 -10.60
N GLU A 205 9.25 -3.43 -11.29
CA GLU A 205 9.66 -4.09 -12.52
C GLU A 205 9.94 -5.58 -12.27
N TYR A 206 10.63 -5.91 -11.19
CA TYR A 206 10.86 -7.30 -10.78
C TYR A 206 9.55 -8.06 -10.56
N GLN A 207 8.59 -7.45 -9.83
CA GLN A 207 7.27 -8.06 -9.60
C GLN A 207 6.47 -8.21 -10.91
N ALA A 208 6.49 -7.21 -11.78
CA ALA A 208 5.81 -7.24 -13.08
C ALA A 208 6.38 -8.33 -13.99
N GLN A 209 7.71 -8.45 -14.07
CA GLN A 209 8.38 -9.50 -14.84
C GLN A 209 8.00 -10.89 -14.32
N ARG A 210 7.94 -11.06 -12.99
CA ARG A 210 7.53 -12.31 -12.35
C ARG A 210 6.08 -12.68 -12.68
N LEU A 211 5.15 -11.73 -12.62
CA LEU A 211 3.76 -11.95 -13.01
C LEU A 211 3.62 -12.27 -14.50
N ALA A 212 4.37 -11.59 -15.37
CA ALA A 212 4.37 -11.85 -16.79
C ALA A 212 4.82 -13.29 -17.10
N GLN A 213 5.87 -13.77 -16.43
CA GLN A 213 6.33 -15.16 -16.54
C GLN A 213 5.23 -16.15 -16.12
N LEU A 214 4.60 -15.95 -14.95
CA LEU A 214 3.53 -16.85 -14.50
C LEU A 214 2.31 -16.84 -15.44
N ASN A 215 1.95 -15.69 -16.01
CA ASN A 215 0.89 -15.57 -17.01
C ASN A 215 1.26 -16.25 -18.34
N GLU A 216 2.51 -16.12 -18.80
CA GLU A 216 3.03 -16.85 -19.98
C GLU A 216 2.88 -18.36 -19.76
N MET A 217 3.23 -18.85 -18.56
CA MET A 217 3.05 -20.26 -18.19
C MET A 217 1.57 -20.67 -18.18
N GLY A 218 0.69 -19.88 -17.56
CA GLY A 218 -0.75 -20.14 -17.51
C GLY A 218 -1.40 -20.17 -18.90
N THR A 219 -0.98 -19.28 -19.81
CA THR A 219 -1.46 -19.29 -21.19
C THR A 219 -0.96 -20.51 -21.96
N ALA A 220 0.31 -20.89 -21.80
CA ALA A 220 0.86 -22.11 -22.40
C ALA A 220 0.14 -23.37 -21.89
N PHE A 221 -0.16 -23.45 -20.58
CA PHE A 221 -0.96 -24.52 -19.99
C PHE A 221 -2.35 -24.62 -20.59
N ASN A 222 -3.05 -23.51 -20.78
CA ASN A 222 -4.38 -23.51 -21.38
C ASN A 222 -4.37 -23.89 -22.87
N ALA A 223 -3.30 -23.54 -23.60
CA ALA A 223 -3.14 -23.86 -25.01
C ALA A 223 -2.74 -25.33 -25.28
N ALA A 224 -2.21 -26.03 -24.28
CA ALA A 224 -1.79 -27.42 -24.41
C ALA A 224 -2.95 -28.36 -24.82
N ASN A 225 -2.68 -29.35 -25.66
CA ASN A 225 -3.68 -30.30 -26.16
C ASN A 225 -3.75 -31.59 -25.34
N SER A 226 -2.74 -31.87 -24.51
CA SER A 226 -2.67 -33.05 -23.67
C SER A 226 -2.05 -32.76 -22.30
N THR A 227 -2.28 -33.66 -21.35
CA THR A 227 -1.66 -33.60 -20.02
C THR A 227 -0.14 -33.74 -20.11
N ASP A 228 0.37 -34.57 -21.03
CA ASP A 228 1.81 -34.72 -21.27
C ASP A 228 2.47 -33.41 -21.70
N GLU A 229 1.82 -32.66 -22.58
CA GLU A 229 2.30 -31.35 -23.02
C GLU A 229 2.35 -30.36 -21.86
N VAL A 230 1.36 -30.37 -20.96
CA VAL A 230 1.35 -29.56 -19.73
C VAL A 230 2.54 -29.89 -18.83
N PHE A 231 2.85 -31.17 -18.63
CA PHE A 231 4.00 -31.59 -17.81
C PHE A 231 5.34 -31.15 -18.41
N GLN A 232 5.48 -31.24 -19.74
CA GLN A 232 6.69 -30.79 -20.45
C GLN A 232 6.86 -29.27 -20.39
N ILE A 233 5.77 -28.51 -20.57
CA ILE A 233 5.76 -27.05 -20.38
C ILE A 233 6.19 -26.73 -18.95
N ALA A 234 5.64 -27.42 -17.95
CA ALA A 234 5.98 -27.17 -16.55
C ALA A 234 7.47 -27.39 -16.27
N GLY A 235 8.04 -28.53 -16.69
CA GLY A 235 9.46 -28.81 -16.51
C GLY A 235 10.36 -27.78 -17.20
N THR A 236 10.06 -27.43 -18.45
CA THR A 236 10.83 -26.46 -19.24
C THR A 236 10.76 -25.06 -18.63
N PHE A 237 9.57 -24.63 -18.21
CA PHE A 237 9.37 -23.32 -17.62
C PHE A 237 10.09 -23.21 -16.28
N THR A 238 10.00 -24.25 -15.45
CA THR A 238 10.69 -24.32 -14.14
C THR A 238 12.20 -24.20 -14.31
N LEU A 239 12.79 -24.87 -15.31
CA LEU A 239 14.22 -24.70 -15.62
C LEU A 239 14.59 -23.28 -16.00
N LYS A 240 13.78 -22.65 -16.86
CA LYS A 240 14.03 -21.30 -17.38
C LYS A 240 14.03 -20.25 -16.27
N ILE A 241 13.09 -20.35 -15.31
CA ILE A 241 12.91 -19.32 -14.28
C ILE A 241 13.79 -19.51 -13.04
N LEU A 242 14.27 -20.73 -12.77
CA LEU A 242 15.02 -21.07 -11.55
C LEU A 242 16.48 -21.48 -11.82
N ASP A 243 16.96 -21.37 -13.07
CA ASP A 243 18.33 -21.72 -13.48
C ASP A 243 18.79 -23.11 -12.99
N GLY A 244 17.92 -24.12 -13.21
CA GLY A 244 18.20 -25.51 -12.86
C GLY A 244 18.97 -26.26 -13.95
N ALA A 245 19.59 -27.39 -13.56
CA ALA A 245 20.17 -28.35 -14.51
C ALA A 245 19.11 -29.36 -15.01
N ARG A 246 18.12 -29.67 -14.17
CA ARG A 246 17.13 -30.71 -14.43
C ARG A 246 15.81 -30.41 -13.72
N ALA A 247 14.68 -30.61 -14.40
CA ALA A 247 13.35 -30.54 -13.79
C ALA A 247 12.50 -31.74 -14.18
N SER A 248 11.67 -32.24 -13.27
CA SER A 248 10.83 -33.40 -13.52
C SER A 248 9.46 -33.27 -12.86
N VAL A 249 8.44 -33.81 -13.51
CA VAL A 249 7.11 -33.99 -12.92
C VAL A 249 6.92 -35.47 -12.60
N THR A 250 6.45 -35.76 -11.39
CA THR A 250 6.05 -37.11 -10.98
C THR A 250 4.59 -37.13 -10.56
N LEU A 251 3.92 -38.26 -10.76
CA LEU A 251 2.58 -38.52 -10.22
C LEU A 251 2.59 -39.81 -9.38
N LEU A 252 1.75 -39.85 -8.36
CA LEU A 252 1.51 -41.06 -7.57
C LEU A 252 0.66 -42.04 -8.38
N ASP A 253 1.01 -43.33 -8.35
CA ASP A 253 0.18 -44.35 -9.01
C ASP A 253 -1.00 -44.73 -8.11
N GLU A 254 -2.21 -44.78 -8.68
CA GLU A 254 -3.44 -45.06 -7.94
C GLU A 254 -3.36 -46.41 -7.19
N GLY A 255 -3.48 -46.36 -5.86
CA GLY A 255 -3.48 -47.55 -5.01
C GLY A 255 -2.11 -48.20 -4.78
N SER A 256 -1.02 -47.57 -5.19
CA SER A 256 0.35 -48.05 -4.98
C SER A 256 1.15 -47.19 -3.98
N GLU A 257 2.28 -47.71 -3.50
CA GLU A 257 3.29 -46.93 -2.76
C GLU A 257 4.42 -46.43 -3.69
N THR A 258 4.13 -46.26 -4.97
CA THR A 258 5.08 -45.82 -5.99
C THR A 258 4.62 -44.54 -6.68
N PHE A 259 5.57 -43.86 -7.31
CA PHE A 259 5.31 -42.74 -8.21
C PHE A 259 6.07 -42.93 -9.52
N GLU A 260 5.49 -42.47 -10.61
CA GLU A 260 6.08 -42.47 -11.94
C GLU A 260 6.65 -41.08 -12.30
N VAL A 261 7.79 -41.06 -12.99
CA VAL A 261 8.34 -39.85 -13.61
C VAL A 261 7.72 -39.64 -14.99
N LEU A 262 6.77 -38.71 -15.10
CA LEU A 262 6.04 -38.47 -16.35
C LEU A 262 6.72 -37.50 -17.30
N ALA A 263 7.38 -36.48 -16.76
CA ALA A 263 8.10 -35.51 -17.58
C ALA A 263 9.49 -35.24 -17.01
N LEU A 264 10.40 -34.95 -17.93
CA LEU A 264 11.78 -34.61 -17.65
C LEU A 264 12.26 -33.58 -18.65
N SER A 265 12.76 -32.47 -18.13
CA SER A 265 13.41 -31.41 -18.89
C SER A 265 14.84 -31.24 -18.37
N GLY A 266 15.76 -30.82 -19.25
CA GLY A 266 17.17 -30.63 -18.91
C GLY A 266 17.99 -31.91 -18.97
N GLU A 267 18.93 -32.08 -18.05
CA GLU A 267 19.86 -33.21 -18.05
C GLU A 267 19.14 -34.56 -17.85
N LYS A 268 19.30 -35.44 -18.84
CA LYS A 268 18.85 -36.83 -18.76
C LYS A 268 19.84 -37.62 -17.93
N GLY A 269 19.33 -38.40 -17.00
CA GLY A 269 20.13 -38.97 -15.91
C GLY A 269 19.66 -40.35 -15.46
N ALA A 270 20.10 -40.76 -14.27
CA ALA A 270 19.85 -42.05 -13.64
C ALA A 270 18.36 -42.33 -13.39
N ILE A 271 17.54 -41.29 -13.47
CA ILE A 271 16.09 -41.33 -13.33
C ILE A 271 15.47 -40.84 -14.65
N PRO A 272 15.14 -41.71 -15.61
CA PRO A 272 14.47 -41.32 -16.85
C PRO A 272 12.94 -41.23 -16.69
N THR A 273 12.26 -40.69 -17.70
CA THR A 273 10.78 -40.75 -17.81
C THR A 273 10.31 -42.21 -17.89
N GLY A 274 9.16 -42.51 -17.30
CA GLY A 274 8.58 -43.86 -17.19
C GLY A 274 9.15 -44.70 -16.04
N MET A 275 10.18 -44.21 -15.34
CA MET A 275 10.70 -44.91 -14.16
C MET A 275 9.72 -44.78 -13.00
N HIS A 276 9.39 -45.91 -12.38
CA HIS A 276 8.63 -45.98 -11.13
C HIS A 276 9.58 -46.13 -9.95
N LEU A 277 9.39 -45.31 -8.91
CA LEU A 277 10.18 -45.36 -7.68
C LEU A 277 9.27 -45.47 -6.45
N PRO A 278 9.75 -46.09 -5.35
CA PRO A 278 8.99 -46.12 -4.10
C PRO A 278 8.88 -44.73 -3.47
N VAL A 279 7.73 -44.45 -2.88
CA VAL A 279 7.52 -43.26 -2.01
C VAL A 279 8.43 -43.35 -0.78
N ALA A 280 8.61 -44.55 -0.23
CA ALA A 280 9.50 -44.73 0.92
C ALA A 280 10.97 -44.43 0.55
N LYS A 281 11.65 -43.68 1.41
CA LYS A 281 13.10 -43.33 1.30
C LYS A 281 13.47 -42.54 0.03
N THR A 282 12.54 -41.75 -0.51
CA THR A 282 12.81 -40.78 -1.57
C THR A 282 12.51 -39.34 -1.09
N ALA A 283 13.23 -38.36 -1.62
CA ALA A 283 12.99 -36.95 -1.32
C ALA A 283 11.63 -36.51 -1.87
N VAL A 284 11.29 -37.00 -3.06
CA VAL A 284 9.94 -36.89 -3.66
C VAL A 284 8.88 -37.46 -2.72
N GLY A 285 9.09 -38.68 -2.22
CA GLY A 285 8.14 -39.31 -1.31
C GLY A 285 8.00 -38.62 0.03
N LYS A 286 9.06 -38.00 0.55
CA LYS A 286 8.98 -37.13 1.73
C LYS A 286 8.14 -35.88 1.47
N ALA A 287 8.33 -35.23 0.31
CA ALA A 287 7.51 -34.08 -0.09
C ALA A 287 6.02 -34.43 -0.18
N ILE A 288 5.71 -35.62 -0.71
CA ILE A 288 4.35 -36.16 -0.78
C ILE A 288 3.79 -36.44 0.62
N THR A 289 4.52 -37.19 1.45
CA THR A 289 4.03 -37.67 2.75
C THR A 289 3.86 -36.54 3.76
N GLU A 290 4.77 -35.57 3.77
CA GLU A 290 4.70 -34.40 4.66
C GLU A 290 3.84 -33.26 4.08
N ASN A 291 3.39 -33.39 2.83
CA ASN A 291 2.67 -32.37 2.08
C ASN A 291 3.33 -30.98 2.19
N ARG A 292 4.65 -30.95 2.00
CA ARG A 292 5.44 -29.71 2.00
C ARG A 292 6.59 -29.80 1.03
N LEU A 293 7.07 -28.63 0.62
CA LEU A 293 8.31 -28.53 -0.15
C LEU A 293 9.49 -29.02 0.69
N ILE A 294 10.36 -29.81 0.06
CA ILE A 294 11.64 -30.27 0.61
C ILE A 294 12.77 -29.58 -0.15
N ARG A 295 13.64 -28.84 0.55
CA ARG A 295 14.84 -28.19 0.01
C ARG A 295 16.09 -28.94 0.46
N GLN A 296 16.86 -29.47 -0.47
CA GLN A 296 18.10 -30.19 -0.17
C GLN A 296 19.32 -29.39 -0.65
N PRO A 297 20.42 -29.35 0.13
CA PRO A 297 20.68 -30.15 1.35
C PRO A 297 20.14 -29.58 2.68
N GLU A 298 19.46 -28.43 2.68
CA GLU A 298 19.09 -27.71 3.92
C GLU A 298 18.13 -28.47 4.85
N ASP A 299 17.04 -29.03 4.33
CA ASP A 299 16.05 -29.80 5.10
C ASP A 299 16.50 -31.24 5.36
N ALA A 300 17.36 -31.78 4.50
CA ALA A 300 17.93 -33.11 4.59
C ALA A 300 19.06 -33.31 3.57
N ALA A 301 20.03 -34.17 3.92
CA ALA A 301 21.14 -34.51 3.04
C ALA A 301 20.66 -35.25 1.78
N LEU A 302 21.42 -35.14 0.69
CA LEU A 302 21.07 -35.83 -0.56
C LEU A 302 21.25 -37.34 -0.42
N GLU A 303 22.23 -37.78 0.38
CA GLU A 303 22.58 -39.18 0.62
C GLU A 303 21.50 -39.93 1.41
N ASP A 304 20.61 -39.21 2.11
CA ASP A 304 19.53 -39.81 2.92
C ASP A 304 18.43 -40.44 2.05
N TYR A 305 18.35 -40.09 0.77
CA TYR A 305 17.27 -40.52 -0.12
C TYR A 305 17.79 -41.18 -1.41
N LEU A 306 17.09 -42.23 -1.83
CA LEU A 306 17.48 -43.07 -2.98
C LEU A 306 17.55 -42.29 -4.30
N ASP A 307 16.56 -41.43 -4.55
CA ASP A 307 16.47 -40.57 -5.73
C ASP A 307 17.55 -39.49 -5.71
N SER A 308 17.69 -38.77 -4.59
CA SER A 308 18.68 -37.70 -4.44
C SER A 308 20.11 -38.22 -4.51
N SER A 309 20.41 -39.37 -3.92
CA SER A 309 21.74 -40.01 -3.99
C SER A 309 22.11 -40.39 -5.44
N LYS A 310 21.17 -40.96 -6.20
CA LYS A 310 21.40 -41.28 -7.63
C LYS A 310 21.67 -40.04 -8.47
N LEU A 311 21.00 -38.93 -8.15
CA LEU A 311 21.23 -37.65 -8.82
C LEU A 311 22.57 -37.03 -8.39
N ALA A 312 22.96 -37.20 -7.12
CA ALA A 312 24.23 -36.70 -6.59
C ALA A 312 25.45 -37.36 -7.28
N GLU A 313 25.36 -38.66 -7.58
CA GLU A 313 26.35 -39.40 -8.39
C GLU A 313 26.56 -38.79 -9.78
N GLN A 314 25.56 -38.07 -10.31
CA GLN A 314 25.60 -37.39 -11.60
C GLN A 314 25.98 -35.91 -11.52
N GLY A 315 26.40 -35.44 -10.35
CA GLY A 315 26.85 -34.06 -10.17
C GLY A 315 25.78 -33.10 -9.63
N ILE A 316 24.56 -33.56 -9.36
CA ILE A 316 23.54 -32.74 -8.67
C ILE A 316 23.98 -32.47 -7.22
N ARG A 317 23.76 -31.25 -6.75
CA ARG A 317 24.14 -30.79 -5.41
C ARG A 317 23.02 -30.11 -4.65
N SER A 318 22.01 -29.59 -5.34
CA SER A 318 20.83 -28.98 -4.73
C SER A 318 19.55 -29.47 -5.40
N ILE A 319 18.48 -29.69 -4.63
CA ILE A 319 17.18 -30.17 -5.12
C ILE A 319 16.04 -29.45 -4.40
N LEU A 320 15.00 -29.06 -5.14
CA LEU A 320 13.69 -28.72 -4.60
C LEU A 320 12.69 -29.76 -5.05
N CYS A 321 11.97 -30.36 -4.10
CA CYS A 321 10.83 -31.24 -4.37
C CYS A 321 9.56 -30.59 -3.84
N THR A 322 8.59 -30.30 -4.72
CA THR A 322 7.37 -29.56 -4.36
C THR A 322 6.13 -30.38 -4.67
N PRO A 323 5.24 -30.62 -3.70
CA PRO A 323 4.03 -31.42 -3.94
C PRO A 323 3.02 -30.69 -4.80
N LEU A 324 2.43 -31.41 -5.75
CA LEU A 324 1.29 -30.98 -6.57
C LEU A 324 0.01 -31.25 -5.79
N VAL A 325 -0.54 -30.22 -5.14
CA VAL A 325 -1.72 -30.37 -4.28
C VAL A 325 -2.95 -29.81 -4.98
N ALA A 326 -3.95 -30.66 -5.18
CA ALA A 326 -5.26 -30.30 -5.71
C ALA A 326 -6.35 -30.73 -4.70
N THR A 327 -7.28 -29.82 -4.37
CA THR A 327 -8.36 -30.07 -3.40
C THR A 327 -7.94 -30.78 -2.10
N GLY A 328 -6.72 -30.48 -1.60
CA GLY A 328 -6.17 -31.06 -0.37
C GLY A 328 -5.53 -32.44 -0.51
N THR A 329 -5.50 -33.00 -1.73
CA THR A 329 -4.86 -34.28 -2.05
C THR A 329 -3.57 -34.03 -2.84
N VAL A 330 -2.50 -34.76 -2.51
CA VAL A 330 -1.25 -34.71 -3.26
C VAL A 330 -1.36 -35.62 -4.48
N LEU A 331 -1.26 -35.05 -5.68
CA LEU A 331 -1.26 -35.77 -6.96
C LEU A 331 0.13 -36.33 -7.32
N GLY A 332 1.19 -35.65 -6.86
CA GLY A 332 2.56 -35.95 -7.24
C GLY A 332 3.52 -34.82 -6.86
N THR A 333 4.60 -34.64 -7.60
CA THR A 333 5.56 -33.55 -7.35
C THR A 333 6.06 -32.89 -8.63
N LEU A 334 6.41 -31.61 -8.53
CA LEU A 334 7.30 -30.93 -9.45
C LEU A 334 8.65 -30.74 -8.75
N ASN A 335 9.71 -31.18 -9.41
CA ASN A 335 11.05 -31.20 -8.86
C ASN A 335 12.01 -30.43 -9.75
N ILE A 336 12.97 -29.73 -9.16
CA ILE A 336 14.08 -29.09 -9.85
C ILE A 336 15.39 -29.36 -9.13
N ALA A 337 16.45 -29.58 -9.89
CA ALA A 337 17.76 -29.95 -9.39
C ALA A 337 18.83 -29.10 -10.08
N SER A 338 19.91 -28.79 -9.35
CA SER A 338 21.05 -28.01 -9.83
C SER A 338 22.36 -28.68 -9.44
N THR A 339 23.39 -28.49 -10.26
CA THR A 339 24.77 -28.92 -10.01
C THR A 339 25.52 -27.97 -9.07
N LYS A 340 24.98 -26.77 -8.84
CA LYS A 340 25.51 -25.80 -7.88
C LYS A 340 25.07 -26.16 -6.46
N GLU A 341 25.94 -25.97 -5.48
CA GLU A 341 25.57 -26.04 -4.06
C GLU A 341 24.73 -24.83 -3.67
N ASN A 342 23.73 -25.03 -2.80
CA ASN A 342 22.81 -23.99 -2.32
C ASN A 342 22.20 -23.14 -3.45
N ALA A 343 21.85 -23.78 -4.56
CA ALA A 343 21.44 -23.09 -5.79
C ALA A 343 20.13 -22.30 -5.66
N PHE A 344 19.22 -22.76 -4.81
CA PHE A 344 17.86 -22.20 -4.69
C PHE A 344 17.73 -21.38 -3.43
N GLN A 345 17.29 -20.13 -3.52
CA GLN A 345 17.06 -19.20 -2.42
C GLN A 345 15.59 -19.18 -1.96
N ALA A 346 15.27 -18.38 -0.94
CA ALA A 346 13.89 -18.25 -0.46
C ALA A 346 12.91 -17.71 -1.52
N SER A 347 13.38 -16.83 -2.42
CA SER A 347 12.61 -16.35 -3.57
C SER A 347 12.24 -17.49 -4.52
N ASP A 348 13.16 -18.42 -4.73
CA ASP A 348 13.01 -19.58 -5.62
C ASP A 348 12.00 -20.58 -5.07
N VAL A 349 12.04 -20.81 -3.76
CA VAL A 349 11.03 -21.62 -3.04
C VAL A 349 9.63 -21.04 -3.24
N ASN A 350 9.48 -19.72 -3.13
CA ASN A 350 8.19 -19.05 -3.33
C ASN A 350 7.72 -19.13 -4.78
N LEU A 351 8.62 -18.99 -5.75
CA LEU A 351 8.30 -19.13 -7.17
C LEU A 351 7.90 -20.56 -7.52
N MET A 352 8.65 -21.54 -7.03
CA MET A 352 8.39 -22.96 -7.22
C MET A 352 7.00 -23.35 -6.68
N ARG A 353 6.61 -22.84 -5.51
CA ARG A 353 5.25 -23.04 -4.96
C ARG A 353 4.17 -22.49 -5.89
N GLN A 354 4.35 -21.28 -6.43
CA GLN A 354 3.36 -20.68 -7.33
C GLN A 354 3.19 -21.47 -8.63
N VAL A 355 4.32 -21.89 -9.21
CA VAL A 355 4.34 -22.76 -10.39
C VAL A 355 3.63 -24.08 -10.12
N THR A 356 3.92 -24.69 -8.97
CA THR A 356 3.36 -25.99 -8.59
C THR A 356 1.85 -25.87 -8.31
N THR A 357 1.39 -24.79 -7.68
CA THR A 357 -0.05 -24.50 -7.48
C THR A 357 -0.77 -24.32 -8.81
N LEU A 358 -0.18 -23.56 -9.75
CA LEU A 358 -0.76 -23.34 -11.07
C LEU A 358 -0.86 -24.66 -11.86
N LEU A 359 0.18 -25.49 -11.79
CA LEU A 359 0.18 -26.81 -12.43
C LEU A 359 -0.90 -27.70 -11.82
N ALA A 360 -0.94 -27.84 -10.50
CA ALA A 360 -1.94 -28.68 -9.82
C ALA A 360 -3.38 -28.27 -10.16
N SER A 361 -3.68 -26.98 -10.14
CA SER A 361 -5.01 -26.45 -10.52
C SER A 361 -5.36 -26.71 -11.99
N THR A 362 -4.38 -26.63 -12.89
CA THR A 362 -4.57 -26.92 -14.31
C THR A 362 -4.88 -28.40 -14.53
N LEU A 363 -4.14 -29.30 -13.86
CA LEU A 363 -4.36 -30.74 -13.95
C LEU A 363 -5.73 -31.14 -13.40
N GLU A 364 -6.13 -30.55 -12.27
CA GLU A 364 -7.45 -30.76 -11.68
C GLU A 364 -8.58 -30.31 -12.61
N SER A 365 -8.47 -29.09 -13.16
CA SER A 365 -9.47 -28.54 -14.07
C SER A 365 -9.63 -29.41 -15.32
N ARG A 366 -8.53 -29.94 -15.87
CA ARG A 366 -8.56 -30.88 -17.00
C ARG A 366 -9.19 -32.21 -16.63
N ASN A 367 -8.84 -32.79 -15.48
CA ASN A 367 -9.42 -34.05 -15.02
C ASN A 367 -10.94 -33.92 -14.86
N LEU A 368 -11.41 -32.84 -14.21
CA LEU A 368 -12.84 -32.56 -14.04
C LEU A 368 -13.54 -32.38 -15.39
N PHE A 369 -12.93 -31.63 -16.32
CA PHE A 369 -13.49 -31.45 -17.65
C PHE A 369 -13.61 -32.78 -18.41
N GLN A 370 -12.59 -33.65 -18.34
CA GLN A 370 -12.63 -34.96 -18.96
C GLN A 370 -13.73 -35.85 -18.36
N GLN A 371 -13.91 -35.82 -17.04
CA GLN A 371 -14.99 -36.55 -16.37
C GLN A 371 -16.37 -36.06 -16.82
N ILE A 372 -16.55 -34.73 -16.94
CA ILE A 372 -17.79 -34.14 -17.44
C ILE A 372 -18.04 -34.57 -18.89
N GLN A 373 -17.04 -34.52 -19.77
CA GLN A 373 -17.17 -34.97 -21.15
C GLN A 373 -17.55 -36.44 -21.25
N ASN A 374 -16.90 -37.30 -20.46
CA ASN A 374 -17.23 -38.73 -20.40
C ASN A 374 -18.66 -38.94 -19.92
N ARG A 375 -19.11 -38.16 -18.93
CA ARG A 375 -20.48 -38.26 -18.40
C ARG A 375 -21.52 -37.79 -19.41
N VAL A 376 -21.27 -36.68 -20.11
CA VAL A 376 -22.13 -36.19 -21.19
C VAL A 376 -22.20 -37.23 -22.31
N ALA A 377 -21.07 -37.78 -22.74
CA ALA A 377 -21.03 -38.81 -23.78
C ALA A 377 -21.84 -40.07 -23.37
N GLN A 378 -21.79 -40.48 -22.09
CA GLN A 378 -22.62 -41.55 -21.57
C GLN A 378 -24.11 -41.21 -21.61
N LEU A 379 -24.50 -39.99 -21.18
CA LEU A 379 -25.90 -39.56 -21.19
C LEU A 379 -26.45 -39.45 -22.62
N THR A 380 -25.69 -38.89 -23.56
CA THR A 380 -26.09 -38.80 -24.97
C THR A 380 -26.32 -40.19 -25.59
N LYS A 381 -25.50 -41.18 -25.22
CA LYS A 381 -25.73 -42.57 -25.64
C LYS A 381 -27.08 -43.07 -25.13
N LEU A 382 -27.39 -42.85 -23.84
CA LEU A 382 -28.67 -43.26 -23.24
C LEU A 382 -29.87 -42.56 -23.88
N THR A 383 -29.82 -41.25 -24.11
CA THR A 383 -30.92 -40.52 -24.74
C THR A 383 -31.17 -40.96 -26.19
N ASN A 384 -30.11 -41.31 -26.93
CA ASN A 384 -30.24 -41.85 -28.28
C ASN A 384 -30.95 -43.21 -28.28
N ILE A 385 -30.67 -44.04 -27.27
CA ILE A 385 -31.36 -45.34 -27.07
C ILE A 385 -32.83 -45.11 -26.73
N GLU A 386 -33.15 -44.22 -25.79
CA GLU A 386 -34.54 -43.88 -25.43
C GLU A 386 -35.33 -43.36 -26.63
N THR A 387 -34.70 -42.50 -27.45
CA THR A 387 -35.32 -41.98 -28.67
C THR A 387 -35.58 -43.10 -29.69
N ALA A 388 -34.61 -43.99 -29.91
CA ALA A 388 -34.77 -45.13 -30.81
C ALA A 388 -35.87 -46.09 -30.33
N LEU A 389 -35.95 -46.35 -29.02
CA LEU A 389 -37.01 -47.15 -28.42
C LEU A 389 -38.39 -46.49 -28.54
N SER A 390 -38.48 -45.16 -28.35
CA SER A 390 -39.74 -44.41 -28.48
C SER A 390 -40.23 -44.29 -29.92
N GLN A 391 -39.34 -44.38 -30.92
CA GLN A 391 -39.69 -44.33 -32.34
C GLN A 391 -39.99 -45.70 -32.94
N ALA A 392 -39.59 -46.79 -32.29
CA ALA A 392 -39.88 -48.14 -32.73
C ALA A 392 -41.39 -48.41 -32.69
N GLN A 393 -41.96 -48.78 -33.84
CA GLN A 393 -43.39 -49.07 -33.97
C GLN A 393 -43.64 -50.58 -34.07
N THR A 394 -42.58 -51.38 -34.18
CA THR A 394 -42.65 -52.83 -34.30
C THR A 394 -41.80 -53.55 -33.24
N PRO A 395 -42.17 -54.78 -32.83
CA PRO A 395 -41.37 -55.59 -31.93
C PRO A 395 -39.93 -55.83 -32.41
N ASP A 396 -39.73 -55.95 -33.73
CA ASP A 396 -38.41 -56.16 -34.34
C ASP A 396 -37.52 -54.91 -34.25
N GLU A 397 -38.09 -53.71 -34.40
CA GLU A 397 -37.36 -52.44 -34.21
C GLU A 397 -36.95 -52.22 -32.75
N ILE A 398 -37.81 -52.61 -31.79
CA ILE A 398 -37.48 -52.57 -30.35
C ILE A 398 -36.34 -53.53 -30.06
N LEU A 399 -36.40 -54.77 -30.56
CA LEU A 399 -35.35 -55.77 -30.40
C LEU A 399 -34.02 -55.31 -31.01
N ALA A 400 -34.05 -54.67 -32.17
CA ALA A 400 -32.85 -54.10 -32.81
C ALA A 400 -32.23 -52.96 -31.97
N ALA A 401 -33.05 -52.04 -31.45
CA ALA A 401 -32.60 -50.95 -30.58
C ALA A 401 -31.98 -51.49 -29.28
N VAL A 402 -32.60 -52.48 -28.64
CA VAL A 402 -32.06 -53.14 -27.43
C VAL A 402 -30.78 -53.92 -27.73
N ALA A 403 -30.68 -54.62 -28.87
CA ALA A 403 -29.49 -55.38 -29.25
C ALA A 403 -28.25 -54.49 -29.45
N ILE A 404 -28.41 -53.32 -30.08
CA ILE A 404 -27.34 -52.30 -30.20
C ILE A 404 -26.89 -51.84 -28.80
N THR A 405 -27.85 -51.73 -27.86
CA THR A 405 -27.59 -51.33 -26.48
C THR A 405 -26.73 -52.35 -25.73
N VAL A 406 -27.11 -53.63 -25.80
CA VAL A 406 -26.40 -54.73 -25.14
C VAL A 406 -24.98 -54.88 -25.70
N ALA A 407 -24.81 -54.75 -27.02
CA ALA A 407 -23.50 -54.78 -27.67
C ALA A 407 -22.60 -53.58 -27.25
N ALA A 408 -23.18 -52.39 -27.13
CA ALA A 408 -22.45 -51.20 -26.67
C ALA A 408 -22.05 -51.27 -25.19
N THR A 409 -22.88 -51.88 -24.33
CA THR A 409 -22.54 -52.10 -22.90
C THR A 409 -21.58 -53.27 -22.67
N ALA A 410 -21.67 -54.33 -23.49
CA ALA A 410 -20.77 -55.48 -23.40
C ALA A 410 -19.32 -55.13 -23.79
N SER A 411 -19.13 -54.12 -24.65
CA SER A 411 -17.80 -53.62 -25.04
C SER A 411 -17.14 -52.71 -23.99
N VAL A 412 -17.81 -52.44 -22.86
CA VAL A 412 -17.29 -51.63 -21.73
C VAL A 412 -16.94 -52.53 -20.53
N ILE A 413 -17.33 -53.81 -20.55
CA ILE A 413 -17.15 -54.77 -19.45
C ILE A 413 -16.06 -55.83 -19.76
N LEU A 414 -15.52 -55.82 -20.98
CA LEU A 414 -14.34 -56.60 -21.42
C LEU A 414 -13.21 -55.64 -21.75
#